data_AF-A0AB73FU73-F1
#
_entry.id   AF-A0AB73FU73-F1
#
_cell.length_a   1.000
_cell.length_b   1.000
_cell.length_c   1.000
_cell.angle_alpha   90.00
_cell.angle_beta   90.00
_cell.angle_gamma   90.00
#
_symmetry.space_group_name_H-M   'P 1'
#
loop_
_entity.id
_entity.type
_entity.pdbx_description
1 polymer ?
#
loop_
_entity_poly.entity_id
_entity_poly.type
_entity_poly.pdbx_seq_one_letter_code
_entity_poly.pdbx_strand_id
1 'polypeptide(L)'
;MELPDWLPADAWADWCEHREAKARDKSAPWTRPAAKVSVRRLSKLRDLGHDPVACIDEAVLRGWTGLFPVKAEAADATGGTQAISPDWWKTAPGIRERGKQLGIEERPDQVFEQYKARVFKAAGPGEWMEDMLRTVSRESDERYEALYAYFNDIPREQVAQLAAA
;
A
#
# COMPACT_ATOMS: atom_id res chain seq x y z
N MET A 1 -24.46 3.70 -2.41
CA MET A 1 -23.54 2.69 -2.96
C MET A 1 -23.96 1.39 -2.33
N GLU A 2 -24.12 0.34 -3.11
CA GLU A 2 -24.50 -0.96 -2.56
C GLU A 2 -23.24 -1.69 -2.12
N LEU A 3 -23.26 -2.22 -0.90
CA LEU A 3 -22.16 -3.01 -0.34
C LEU A 3 -22.36 -4.48 -0.75
N PRO A 4 -21.27 -5.17 -1.14
CA PRO A 4 -21.36 -6.61 -1.42
C PRO A 4 -21.71 -7.40 -0.16
N ASP A 5 -22.44 -8.50 -0.30
CA ASP A 5 -22.89 -9.35 0.82
C ASP A 5 -21.74 -9.96 1.64
N TRP A 6 -20.53 -10.05 1.06
CA TRP A 6 -19.34 -10.57 1.75
C TRP A 6 -18.63 -9.53 2.62
N LEU A 7 -18.99 -8.24 2.51
CA LEU A 7 -18.37 -7.16 3.27
C LEU A 7 -19.32 -6.71 4.39
N PRO A 8 -18.99 -6.97 5.67
CA PRO A 8 -19.81 -6.52 6.78
C PRO A 8 -19.98 -5.00 6.78
N ALA A 9 -21.21 -4.54 7.04
CA ALA A 9 -21.54 -3.13 7.04
C ALA A 9 -20.79 -2.36 8.15
N ASP A 10 -20.62 -2.94 9.33
CA ASP A 10 -19.85 -2.35 10.44
C ASP A 10 -18.38 -2.14 10.05
N ALA A 11 -17.68 -3.17 9.57
CA ALA A 11 -16.29 -3.04 9.13
C ALA A 11 -16.13 -1.99 8.01
N TRP A 12 -17.09 -1.91 7.10
CA TRP A 12 -17.08 -0.86 6.08
C TRP A 12 -17.33 0.54 6.66
N ALA A 13 -18.18 0.67 7.68
CA ALA A 13 -18.42 1.93 8.37
C ALA A 13 -17.15 2.41 9.10
N ASP A 14 -16.43 1.50 9.77
CA ASP A 14 -15.14 1.79 10.43
C ASP A 14 -14.11 2.31 9.41
N TRP A 15 -14.04 1.67 8.23
CA TRP A 15 -13.18 2.15 7.13
C TRP A 15 -13.57 3.55 6.64
N CYS A 16 -14.88 3.81 6.49
CA CYS A 16 -15.38 5.12 6.06
C CYS A 16 -15.01 6.20 7.09
N GLU A 17 -15.29 5.97 8.37
CA GLU A 17 -14.98 6.91 9.46
C GLU A 17 -13.47 7.21 9.49
N HIS A 18 -12.63 6.18 9.36
CA HIS A 18 -11.19 6.34 9.29
C HIS A 18 -10.76 7.24 8.12
N ARG A 19 -11.29 6.98 6.91
CA ARG A 19 -10.95 7.77 5.72
C ARG A 19 -11.47 9.20 5.81
N GLU A 20 -12.63 9.42 6.42
CA GLU A 20 -13.17 10.75 6.70
C GLU A 20 -12.27 11.53 7.66
N ALA A 21 -11.81 10.90 8.75
CA ALA A 21 -10.86 11.50 9.67
C ALA A 21 -9.56 11.93 8.95
N LYS A 22 -8.97 11.03 8.15
CA LYS A 22 -7.76 11.30 7.36
C LYS A 22 -7.97 12.34 6.25
N ALA A 23 -9.18 12.49 5.73
CA ALA A 23 -9.50 13.50 4.73
C ALA A 23 -9.47 14.93 5.31
N ARG A 24 -9.69 15.08 6.63
CA ARG A 24 -9.63 16.39 7.32
C ARG A 24 -8.23 17.00 7.30
N ASP A 25 -7.18 16.16 7.25
CA ASP A 25 -5.77 16.57 7.08
C ASP A 25 -5.40 16.94 5.63
N LYS A 26 -6.40 17.14 4.74
CA LYS A 26 -6.29 17.56 3.33
C LYS A 26 -5.38 16.70 2.43
N SER A 27 -4.89 15.57 2.94
CA SER A 27 -3.89 14.76 2.23
C SER A 27 -4.54 13.77 1.27
N ALA A 28 -5.71 13.21 1.60
CA ALA A 28 -6.40 12.23 0.74
C ALA A 28 -7.93 12.38 0.82
N PRO A 29 -8.59 13.12 -0.09
CA PRO A 29 -10.02 13.38 -0.01
C PRO A 29 -10.83 12.08 -0.03
N TRP A 30 -11.83 11.99 0.85
CA TRP A 30 -12.79 10.90 0.85
C TRP A 30 -13.94 11.26 -0.09
N THR A 31 -14.08 10.47 -1.16
CA THR A 31 -15.04 10.75 -2.24
C THR A 31 -15.74 9.46 -2.65
N ARG A 32 -16.90 9.59 -3.30
CA ARG A 32 -17.64 8.43 -3.82
C ARG A 32 -16.81 7.54 -4.78
N PRO A 33 -15.95 8.10 -5.67
CA PRO A 33 -14.97 7.30 -6.41
C PRO A 33 -13.97 6.54 -5.51
N ALA A 34 -13.42 7.18 -4.47
CA ALA A 34 -12.50 6.53 -3.54
C ALA A 34 -13.15 5.36 -2.78
N ALA A 35 -14.42 5.51 -2.41
CA ALA A 35 -15.22 4.43 -1.83
C ALA A 35 -15.37 3.24 -2.81
N LYS A 36 -15.70 3.50 -4.09
CA LYS A 36 -15.76 2.46 -5.13
C LYS A 36 -14.43 1.74 -5.32
N VAL A 37 -13.32 2.49 -5.36
CA VAL A 37 -11.97 1.92 -5.50
C VAL A 37 -11.62 1.06 -4.29
N SER A 38 -11.98 1.48 -3.08
CA SER A 38 -11.73 0.71 -1.85
C SER A 38 -12.47 -0.64 -1.88
N VAL A 39 -13.75 -0.67 -2.27
CA VAL A 39 -14.50 -1.95 -2.40
C VAL A 39 -13.91 -2.83 -3.50
N ARG A 40 -13.55 -2.26 -4.66
CA ARG A 40 -12.85 -3.00 -5.73
C ARG A 40 -11.53 -3.59 -5.21
N ARG A 41 -10.83 -2.88 -4.34
CA ARG A 41 -9.58 -3.34 -3.75
C ARG A 41 -9.80 -4.48 -2.75
N LEU A 42 -10.75 -4.35 -1.82
CA LEU A 42 -11.12 -5.43 -0.91
C LEU A 42 -11.54 -6.69 -1.67
N SER A 43 -12.29 -6.54 -2.76
CA SER A 43 -12.66 -7.67 -3.60
C SER A 43 -11.45 -8.40 -4.19
N LYS A 44 -10.40 -7.65 -4.59
CA LYS A 44 -9.15 -8.24 -5.09
C LYS A 44 -8.37 -8.94 -3.99
N LEU A 45 -8.27 -8.32 -2.80
CA LEU A 45 -7.60 -8.93 -1.65
C LEU A 45 -8.31 -10.23 -1.24
N ARG A 46 -9.64 -10.25 -1.28
CA ARG A 46 -10.45 -11.46 -1.07
C ARG A 46 -10.17 -12.55 -2.10
N ASP A 47 -10.09 -12.20 -3.38
CA ASP A 47 -9.79 -13.16 -4.45
C ASP A 47 -8.39 -13.80 -4.28
N LEU A 48 -7.44 -13.02 -3.74
CA LEU A 48 -6.12 -13.48 -3.33
C LEU A 48 -6.10 -14.28 -2.01
N GLY A 49 -7.27 -14.50 -1.39
CA GLY A 49 -7.41 -15.29 -0.15
C GLY A 49 -7.21 -14.50 1.15
N HIS A 50 -7.12 -13.18 1.09
CA HIS A 50 -7.04 -12.34 2.30
C HIS A 50 -8.43 -12.02 2.83
N ASP A 51 -8.54 -11.94 4.16
CA ASP A 51 -9.77 -11.52 4.80
C ASP A 51 -9.97 -9.99 4.68
N PRO A 52 -11.07 -9.52 4.08
CA PRO A 52 -11.33 -8.09 3.89
C PRO A 52 -11.45 -7.31 5.19
N VAL A 53 -12.00 -7.92 6.24
CA VAL A 53 -12.21 -7.27 7.54
C VAL A 53 -10.87 -7.06 8.21
N ALA A 54 -10.02 -8.09 8.27
CA ALA A 54 -8.67 -7.98 8.80
C ALA A 54 -7.83 -6.94 8.04
N CYS A 55 -7.99 -6.82 6.72
CA CYS A 55 -7.32 -5.78 5.94
C CYS A 55 -7.79 -4.36 6.30
N ILE A 56 -9.08 -4.19 6.64
CA ILE A 56 -9.61 -2.91 7.13
C ILE A 56 -9.07 -2.63 8.53
N ASP A 57 -9.18 -3.59 9.45
CA ASP A 57 -8.73 -3.44 10.84
C ASP A 57 -7.26 -3.06 10.91
N GLU A 58 -6.40 -3.73 10.15
CA GLU A 58 -4.97 -3.43 10.11
C GLU A 58 -4.69 -2.04 9.52
N ALA A 59 -5.45 -1.64 8.49
CA ALA A 59 -5.33 -0.30 7.92
C ALA A 59 -5.78 0.78 8.92
N VAL A 60 -6.89 0.57 9.63
CA VAL A 60 -7.38 1.49 10.67
C VAL A 60 -6.38 1.57 11.82
N LEU A 61 -5.92 0.42 12.32
CA LEU A 61 -4.94 0.32 13.42
C LEU A 61 -3.65 1.07 13.11
N ARG A 62 -3.15 0.96 11.87
CA ARG A 62 -1.91 1.61 11.43
C ARG A 62 -2.10 3.00 10.86
N GLY A 63 -3.35 3.45 10.73
CA GLY A 63 -3.69 4.75 10.18
C GLY A 63 -3.41 4.91 8.68
N TRP A 64 -3.56 3.85 7.90
CA TRP A 64 -3.34 3.83 6.46
C TRP A 64 -4.55 4.34 5.68
N THR A 65 -4.29 5.03 4.57
CA THR A 65 -5.35 5.47 3.63
C THR A 65 -5.55 4.51 2.45
N GLY A 66 -4.68 3.52 2.31
CA GLY A 66 -4.80 2.40 1.38
C GLY A 66 -5.09 1.06 2.06
N LEU A 67 -5.62 0.10 1.29
CA LEU A 67 -5.93 -1.25 1.74
C LEU A 67 -4.93 -2.26 1.16
N PHE A 68 -4.27 -2.97 2.06
CA PHE A 68 -3.16 -3.88 1.80
C PHE A 68 -3.45 -5.26 2.37
N PRO A 69 -2.85 -6.32 1.81
CA PRO A 69 -2.98 -7.66 2.37
C PRO A 69 -2.42 -7.69 3.80
N VAL A 70 -3.20 -8.25 4.73
CA VAL A 70 -2.66 -8.63 6.04
C VAL A 70 -1.66 -9.74 5.83
N LYS A 71 -0.43 -9.53 6.30
CA LYS A 71 0.58 -10.58 6.32
C LYS A 71 0.05 -11.64 7.29
N ALA A 72 -0.41 -12.78 6.78
CA ALA A 72 -0.61 -13.96 7.61
C ALA A 72 0.70 -14.15 8.37
N GLU A 73 0.63 -14.28 9.70
CA GLU A 73 1.78 -14.51 10.58
C GLU A 73 2.55 -15.75 10.12
N ALA A 74 3.41 -15.59 9.12
CA ALA A 74 4.61 -16.37 8.98
C ALA A 74 5.51 -15.84 10.09
N ALA A 75 5.48 -16.56 11.21
CA ALA A 75 6.49 -16.49 12.24
C ALA A 75 7.87 -16.54 11.58
N ASP A 76 8.53 -15.39 11.50
CA ASP A 76 9.98 -15.34 11.39
C ASP A 76 10.44 -14.22 12.33
N ALA A 77 10.76 -14.66 13.54
CA ALA A 77 11.65 -13.94 14.42
C ALA A 77 13.05 -13.95 13.79
N THR A 78 13.77 -12.82 13.76
CA THR A 78 15.16 -12.70 14.24
C THR A 78 15.66 -11.25 14.13
N GLY A 79 16.19 -10.72 15.24
CA GLY A 79 17.40 -9.87 15.21
C GLY A 79 17.19 -8.36 15.33
N GLY A 80 17.74 -7.76 16.40
CA GLY A 80 17.57 -6.36 16.74
C GLY A 80 17.97 -5.39 15.62
N THR A 81 17.05 -4.50 15.28
CA THR A 81 17.29 -3.43 14.31
C THR A 81 17.43 -2.12 15.05
N GLN A 82 18.56 -1.43 14.86
CA GLN A 82 18.77 -0.06 15.30
C GLN A 82 17.59 0.81 14.85
N ALA A 83 17.08 1.65 15.76
CA ALA A 83 15.95 2.53 15.50
C ALA A 83 16.26 3.43 14.29
N ILE A 84 15.71 3.07 13.14
CA ILE A 84 15.75 3.92 11.96
C ILE A 84 14.87 5.14 12.26
N SER A 85 15.30 6.34 11.85
CA SER A 85 14.51 7.55 12.00
C SER A 85 13.08 7.37 11.45
N PRO A 86 12.06 7.95 12.10
CA PRO A 86 10.65 7.77 11.75
C PRO A 86 10.28 8.28 10.34
N ASP A 87 11.21 8.85 9.57
CA ASP A 87 11.02 9.44 8.24
C ASP A 87 12.04 8.92 7.21
N TRP A 88 12.64 7.76 7.45
CA TRP A 88 13.77 7.26 6.65
C TRP A 88 13.53 7.18 5.15
N TRP A 89 12.27 6.97 4.74
CA TRP A 89 11.88 6.88 3.33
C TRP A 89 11.87 8.23 2.60
N LYS A 90 12.01 9.34 3.34
CA LYS A 90 12.05 10.71 2.77
C LYS A 90 13.43 11.10 2.25
N THR A 91 14.48 10.36 2.63
CA THR A 91 15.87 10.71 2.24
C THR A 91 16.57 9.54 1.56
N ALA A 92 17.39 9.84 0.55
CA ALA A 92 18.22 8.84 -0.10
C ALA A 92 19.11 8.03 0.86
N PRO A 93 19.82 8.64 1.84
CA PRO A 93 20.59 7.87 2.82
C PRO A 93 19.73 6.94 3.68
N GLY A 94 18.55 7.38 4.14
CA GLY A 94 17.65 6.53 4.93
C GLY A 94 17.10 5.34 4.14
N ILE A 95 16.75 5.55 2.87
CA ILE A 95 16.32 4.47 1.97
C ILE A 95 17.45 3.44 1.77
N ARG A 96 18.69 3.90 1.56
CA ARG A 96 19.86 3.02 1.41
C ARG A 96 20.15 2.22 2.68
N GLU A 97 20.05 2.85 3.85
CA GLU A 97 20.23 2.18 5.13
C GLU A 97 19.17 1.10 5.36
N ARG A 98 17.90 1.41 5.08
CA ARG A 98 16.84 0.40 5.12
C ARG A 98 17.06 -0.71 4.10
N GLY A 99 17.48 -0.37 2.88
CA GLY A 99 17.80 -1.35 1.84
C GLY A 99 18.87 -2.33 2.31
N LYS A 100 19.95 -1.85 2.94
CA LYS A 100 20.98 -2.71 3.55
C LYS A 100 20.42 -3.64 4.62
N GLN A 101 19.57 -3.13 5.52
CA GLN A 101 18.93 -3.96 6.55
C GLN A 101 18.03 -5.06 5.98
N LEU A 102 17.41 -4.80 4.83
CA LEU A 102 16.54 -5.75 4.12
C LEU A 102 17.31 -6.64 3.12
N GLY A 103 18.64 -6.51 3.04
CA GLY A 103 19.46 -7.25 2.07
C GLY A 103 19.25 -6.83 0.60
N ILE A 104 18.75 -5.62 0.36
CA ILE A 104 18.53 -5.05 -0.98
C ILE A 104 19.73 -4.17 -1.36
N GLU A 105 20.55 -4.66 -2.29
CA GLU A 105 21.67 -3.90 -2.84
C GLU A 105 21.25 -2.97 -3.99
N GLU A 106 21.84 -1.77 -4.01
CA GLU A 106 21.72 -0.78 -5.09
C GLU A 106 22.68 -1.16 -6.21
N ARG A 107 22.16 -1.34 -7.43
CA ARG A 107 22.99 -1.66 -8.60
C ARG A 107 23.55 -0.37 -9.20
N PRO A 108 24.80 -0.37 -9.72
CA PRO A 108 25.45 0.85 -10.21
C PRO A 108 24.78 1.46 -11.45
N ASP A 109 24.10 0.64 -12.25
CA ASP A 109 23.35 1.00 -13.46
C ASP A 109 21.83 1.20 -13.21
N GLN A 110 21.36 1.03 -11.97
CA GLN A 110 19.95 1.13 -11.63
C GLN A 110 19.52 2.58 -11.33
N VAL A 111 18.38 2.98 -11.89
CA VAL A 111 17.73 4.25 -11.52
C VAL A 111 17.28 4.19 -10.06
N PHE A 112 17.60 5.23 -9.29
CA PHE A 112 17.31 5.29 -7.85
C PHE A 112 15.83 5.07 -7.50
N GLU A 113 14.89 5.51 -8.35
CA GLU A 113 13.45 5.26 -8.16
C GLU A 113 13.09 3.76 -8.17
N GLN A 114 13.77 2.97 -9.01
CA GLN A 114 13.58 1.52 -9.07
C GLN A 114 14.16 0.84 -7.83
N TYR A 115 15.31 1.32 -7.35
CA TYR A 115 15.89 0.88 -6.08
C TYR A 115 14.93 1.18 -4.91
N LYS A 116 14.42 2.43 -4.84
CA LYS A 116 13.46 2.88 -3.85
C LYS A 116 12.20 2.00 -3.83
N ALA A 117 11.59 1.71 -4.99
CA ALA A 117 10.44 0.82 -5.08
C ALA A 117 10.75 -0.58 -4.53
N ARG A 118 11.92 -1.16 -4.82
CA ARG A 118 12.32 -2.47 -4.27
C ARG A 118 12.46 -2.46 -2.76
N VAL A 119 13.11 -1.44 -2.21
CA VAL A 119 13.25 -1.27 -0.75
C VAL A 119 11.87 -1.15 -0.11
N PHE A 120 10.96 -0.40 -0.72
CA PHE A 120 9.62 -0.15 -0.19
C PHE A 120 8.73 -1.39 -0.25
N LYS A 121 8.84 -2.16 -1.33
CA LYS A 121 8.18 -3.46 -1.44
C LYS A 121 8.69 -4.45 -0.37
N ALA A 122 10.01 -4.53 -0.20
CA ALA A 122 10.63 -5.42 0.77
C ALA A 122 10.35 -5.02 2.23
N ALA A 123 10.20 -3.71 2.49
CA ALA A 123 9.80 -3.20 3.80
C ALA A 123 8.34 -3.55 4.16
N GLY A 124 7.53 -3.95 3.17
CA GLY A 124 6.11 -4.25 3.31
C GLY A 124 5.21 -3.02 3.12
N PRO A 125 3.90 -3.16 3.36
CA PRO A 125 2.97 -2.03 3.34
C PRO A 125 3.28 -1.03 4.46
N GLY A 126 3.24 0.26 4.14
CA GLY A 126 3.51 1.35 5.09
C GLY A 126 3.51 2.74 4.44
N GLU A 127 3.71 3.79 5.25
CA GLU A 127 3.63 5.20 4.82
C GLU A 127 4.58 5.52 3.65
N TRP A 128 5.73 4.87 3.58
CA TRP A 128 6.68 5.00 2.47
C TRP A 128 6.09 4.60 1.12
N MET A 129 5.25 3.55 1.11
CA MET A 129 4.58 3.07 -0.10
C MET A 129 3.47 4.04 -0.52
N GLU A 130 2.69 4.53 0.45
CA GLU A 130 1.65 5.52 0.21
C GLU A 130 2.21 6.87 -0.28
N ASP A 131 3.31 7.35 0.31
CA ASP A 131 4.01 8.56 -0.11
C ASP A 131 4.52 8.45 -1.55
N MET A 132 5.10 7.30 -1.91
CA MET A 132 5.56 7.04 -3.26
C MET A 132 4.41 6.97 -4.26
N LEU A 133 3.34 6.23 -3.93
CA LEU A 133 2.14 6.15 -4.76
C LEU A 133 1.49 7.52 -4.95
N ARG A 134 1.39 8.34 -3.89
CA ARG A 134 0.85 9.70 -3.93
C ARG A 134 1.69 10.62 -4.82
N THR A 135 3.01 10.53 -4.71
CA THR A 135 3.94 11.31 -5.53
C THR A 135 3.79 10.93 -7.00
N VAL A 136 3.84 9.63 -7.31
CA VAL A 136 3.73 9.13 -8.68
C VAL A 136 2.35 9.43 -9.29
N SER A 137 1.27 9.37 -8.51
CA SER A 137 -0.09 9.73 -8.97
C SER A 137 -0.19 11.20 -9.40
N ARG A 138 0.60 12.10 -8.80
CA ARG A 138 0.66 13.51 -9.25
C ARG A 138 1.41 13.68 -10.57
N GLU A 139 2.27 12.72 -10.92
CA GLU A 139 3.06 12.75 -12.14
C GLU A 139 2.37 12.03 -13.30
N SER A 140 1.76 10.87 -13.05
CA SER A 140 1.11 10.03 -14.07
C SER A 140 0.26 8.91 -13.46
N ASP A 141 -1.00 8.79 -13.89
CA ASP A 141 -1.89 7.68 -13.54
C ASP A 141 -1.34 6.31 -14.00
N GLU A 142 -0.76 6.22 -15.20
CA GLU A 142 -0.18 4.96 -15.72
C GLU A 142 1.00 4.48 -14.86
N ARG A 143 1.86 5.41 -14.41
CA ARG A 143 2.95 5.09 -13.49
C ARG A 143 2.44 4.67 -12.12
N TYR A 144 1.33 5.27 -11.65
CA TYR A 144 0.69 4.88 -10.39
C TYR A 144 0.17 3.44 -10.46
N GLU A 145 -0.56 3.08 -11.51
CA GLU A 145 -1.10 1.73 -11.67
C GLU A 145 0.00 0.68 -11.77
N ALA A 146 1.07 0.95 -12.53
CA ALA A 146 2.23 0.07 -12.64
C ALA A 146 2.94 -0.13 -11.30
N LEU A 147 3.16 0.95 -10.54
CA LEU A 147 3.80 0.89 -9.22
C LEU A 147 2.91 0.17 -8.19
N TYR A 148 1.60 0.42 -8.24
CA TYR A 148 0.62 -0.25 -7.40
C TYR A 148 0.57 -1.75 -7.67
N ALA A 149 0.56 -2.16 -8.95
CA ALA A 149 0.62 -3.55 -9.33
C ALA A 149 1.91 -4.21 -8.84
N TYR A 150 3.05 -3.53 -8.99
CA TYR A 150 4.34 -4.00 -8.52
C TYR A 150 4.37 -4.26 -7.00
N PHE A 151 3.83 -3.34 -6.20
CA PHE A 151 3.78 -3.49 -4.74
C PHE A 151 2.85 -4.59 -4.26
N ASN A 152 1.87 -4.98 -5.08
CA ASN A 152 0.85 -5.95 -4.73
C ASN A 152 0.99 -7.28 -5.49
N ASP A 153 2.14 -7.49 -6.14
CA ASP A 153 2.44 -8.68 -6.95
C ASP A 153 1.33 -9.02 -7.98
N ILE A 154 0.66 -8.00 -8.51
CA ILE A 154 -0.37 -8.18 -9.54
C ILE A 154 0.33 -8.32 -10.90
N PRO A 155 0.16 -9.43 -11.64
CA PRO A 155 0.81 -9.63 -12.93
C PRO A 155 0.34 -8.59 -13.96
N ARG A 156 1.28 -8.11 -14.79
CA ARG A 156 1.04 -7.03 -15.78
C ARG A 156 -0.11 -7.34 -16.75
N GLU A 157 -0.29 -8.61 -17.11
CA GLU A 157 -1.40 -9.06 -17.97
C GLU A 157 -2.77 -8.85 -17.33
N GLN A 158 -2.88 -9.02 -16.00
CA GLN A 158 -4.11 -8.70 -15.25
C GLN A 158 -4.33 -7.19 -15.16
N VAL A 159 -3.28 -6.37 -15.07
CA VAL A 159 -3.40 -4.90 -15.06
C VAL A 159 -4.02 -4.39 -16.37
N ALA A 160 -3.60 -4.93 -17.51
CA ALA A 160 -4.15 -4.57 -18.82
C ALA A 160 -5.63 -4.97 -18.98
N GLN A 161 -6.03 -6.12 -18.44
CA GLN A 161 -7.44 -6.55 -18.42
C GLN A 161 -8.32 -5.68 -17.50
N LEU A 162 -7.74 -5.12 -16.44
CA LEU A 162 -8.44 -4.24 -15.50
C LEU A 162 -8.63 -2.80 -16.01
N ALA A 163 -7.74 -2.32 -16.89
CA ALA A 163 -7.87 -1.01 -17.54
C ALA A 163 -8.91 -0.98 -18.67
N ALA A 164 -9.27 -2.15 -19.20
CA ALA A 164 -10.20 -2.30 -20.33
C ALA A 164 -11.67 -2.56 -19.90
N ALA A 165 -11.99 -2.55 -18.60
CA ALA A 165 -13.31 -2.89 -18.04
C ALA A 165 -13.90 -1.79 -17.13
#